data_AF-A0A4Y2H8S2-F1
#
_entry.id   AF-A0A4Y2H8S2-F1
#
_cell.length_a   1.000
_cell.length_b   1.000
_cell.length_c   1.000
_cell.angle_alpha   90.00
_cell.angle_beta   90.00
_cell.angle_gamma   90.00
#
_symmetry.space_group_name_H-M   'P 1'
#
loop_
_entity.id
_entity.type
_entity.pdbx_description
1 polymer ?
#
loop_
_entity_poly.entity_id
_entity_poly.type
_entity_poly.pdbx_seq_one_letter_code
_entity_poly.pdbx_strand_id
1 'polypeptide(L)' 'CNNNLTSRRGVIESPNFPNTYPHNHNCTWMIQAPRGSNVSIAFSHLFMEGGQTCDADYVEVKSITSDIL' A
#
# COMPACT_ATOMS: atom_id res chain seq x y z
N CYS A 1 10.61 1.87 -1.07
CA CYS A 1 9.20 1.48 -0.97
C CYS A 1 8.37 1.89 -2.20
N ASN A 2 9.03 2.16 -3.35
CA ASN A 2 8.35 2.56 -4.58
C ASN A 2 8.51 1.44 -5.60
N ASN A 3 7.53 0.55 -5.69
CA ASN A 3 7.67 -0.72 -6.41
C ASN A 3 6.41 -1.10 -7.20
N ASN A 4 6.61 -1.90 -8.25
CA ASN A 4 5.53 -2.52 -8.99
C ASN A 4 5.49 -4.02 -8.67
N LEU A 5 4.34 -4.52 -8.25
CA LEU A 5 4.10 -5.91 -7.87
C LEU A 5 3.16 -6.57 -8.88
N THR A 6 3.66 -7.62 -9.54
CA THR A 6 2.91 -8.39 -10.56
C THR A 6 2.70 -9.85 -10.15
N SER A 7 3.30 -10.28 -9.04
CA SER A 7 3.15 -11.62 -8.49
C SER A 7 1.72 -11.85 -7.98
N ARG A 8 1.21 -13.08 -8.13
CA ARG A 8 -0.15 -13.46 -7.66
C ARG A 8 -0.34 -13.32 -6.14
N ARG A 9 0.75 -13.35 -5.38
CA ARG A 9 0.80 -13.18 -3.92
C ARG A 9 2.09 -12.45 -3.57
N GLY A 10 2.07 -11.71 -2.46
CA GLY A 10 3.23 -11.01 -1.95
C GLY A 10 2.94 -10.37 -0.61
N VAL A 11 3.99 -9.77 -0.04
CA VAL A 11 3.93 -9.01 1.20
C VAL A 11 4.49 -7.62 0.92
N ILE A 12 3.84 -6.60 1.44
CA ILE A 12 4.32 -5.22 1.46
C ILE A 12 4.64 -4.88 2.90
N GLU A 13 5.82 -4.31 3.11
CA GLU A 13 6.28 -3.86 4.42
C GLU A 13 6.66 -2.37 4.33
N SER A 14 6.40 -1.65 5.42
CA SER A 14 6.94 -0.31 5.59
C SER A 14 8.47 -0.37 5.66
N PRO A 15 9.18 0.71 5.30
CA PRO A 15 10.62 0.76 5.53
C PRO A 15 10.93 0.48 7.00
N ASN A 16 11.94 -0.36 7.24
CA ASN A 16 12.42 -0.78 8.56
C ASN A 16 11.52 -1.73 9.37
N PHE A 17 10.35 -2.15 8.85
CA PHE A 17 9.52 -3.16 9.53
C PHE A 17 10.38 -4.35 9.99
N PRO A 18 10.25 -4.82 11.25
CA PRO A 18 9.21 -4.51 12.23
C PRO A 18 9.45 -3.26 13.09
N ASN A 19 10.51 -2.48 12.84
CA ASN A 19 10.78 -1.23 13.54
C ASN A 19 9.94 -0.07 12.99
N THR A 20 10.00 1.08 13.67
CA THR A 20 9.28 2.30 13.29
C THR A 20 9.65 2.76 11.88
N TYR A 21 8.65 3.14 11.11
CA TYR A 21 8.85 3.74 9.80
C TYR A 21 9.52 5.11 9.94
N PRO A 22 10.36 5.52 8.97
CA PRO A 22 11.04 6.81 9.01
C PRO A 22 10.06 7.96 8.72
N HIS A 23 10.27 9.11 9.38
CA HIS A 23 9.49 10.34 9.16
C HIS A 23 9.67 10.93 7.76
N ASN A 24 8.68 11.66 7.27
CA ASN A 24 8.72 12.39 5.99
C ASN A 24 8.96 11.51 4.75
N HIS A 25 8.43 10.28 4.76
CA HIS A 25 8.52 9.37 3.61
C HIS A 25 7.18 9.22 2.90
N ASN A 26 7.24 9.29 1.56
CA ASN A 26 6.11 9.02 0.70
C ASN A 26 6.40 7.77 -0.14
N CYS A 27 5.65 6.71 0.12
CA CYS A 27 5.82 5.39 -0.47
C CYS A 27 4.64 5.06 -1.39
N THR A 28 4.90 4.39 -2.51
CA THR A 28 3.87 3.99 -3.47
C THR A 28 4.14 2.60 -4.01
N TRP A 29 3.17 1.70 -3.85
CA TRP A 29 3.23 0.37 -4.45
C TRP A 29 2.10 0.20 -5.46
N MET A 30 2.45 -0.12 -6.70
CA MET A 30 1.49 -0.45 -7.74
C MET A 30 1.29 -1.96 -7.79
N ILE A 31 0.07 -2.42 -7.55
CA ILE A 31 -0.28 -3.84 -7.58
C ILE A 31 -1.05 -4.14 -8.86
N GLN A 32 -0.52 -4.99 -9.71
CA GLN A 32 -1.13 -5.37 -10.98
C GLN A 32 -1.57 -6.84 -10.93
N ALA A 33 -2.87 -7.06 -10.97
CA ALA A 33 -3.44 -8.39 -11.15
C ALA A 33 -3.59 -8.72 -12.65
N PRO A 34 -3.54 -10.00 -13.04
CA PRO A 34 -3.93 -10.42 -14.38
C PRO A 34 -5.36 -9.97 -14.72
N ARG A 35 -5.63 -9.75 -16.02
CA ARG A 35 -6.96 -9.38 -16.50
C ARG A 35 -8.02 -10.38 -16.00
N GLY A 36 -9.14 -9.85 -15.51
CA GLY A 36 -10.25 -10.65 -14.97
C GLY A 36 -10.03 -11.18 -13.56
N SER A 37 -8.95 -10.78 -12.87
CA SER A 37 -8.69 -11.08 -11.47
C SER A 37 -8.83 -9.84 -10.60
N ASN A 38 -9.16 -10.03 -9.32
CA ASN A 38 -9.22 -8.96 -8.33
C ASN A 38 -7.98 -8.99 -7.42
N VAL A 39 -7.60 -7.83 -6.90
CA VAL A 39 -6.61 -7.70 -5.83
C VAL A 39 -7.34 -7.77 -4.48
N SER A 40 -6.85 -8.61 -3.57
CA SER A 40 -7.30 -8.64 -2.17
C SER A 40 -6.15 -8.20 -1.28
N ILE A 41 -6.41 -7.28 -0.37
CA ILE A 41 -5.42 -6.69 0.54
C ILE A 41 -5.89 -6.96 1.97
N ALA A 42 -4.97 -7.42 2.81
CA ALA A 42 -5.19 -7.58 4.24
C ALA A 42 -4.02 -6.95 5.01
N PHE A 43 -4.34 -6.18 6.04
CA PHE A 43 -3.34 -5.61 6.93
C PHE A 43 -3.09 -6.58 8.08
N SER A 44 -1.88 -7.13 8.16
CA SER A 44 -1.46 -7.95 9.30
C SER A 44 -1.05 -7.08 10.49
N HIS A 45 -0.42 -5.94 10.23
CA HIS A 45 0.00 -4.96 11.21
C HIS A 45 -0.24 -3.56 10.64
N LEU A 46 -0.78 -2.66 11.46
CA LEU A 46 -0.94 -1.26 11.11
C LEU A 46 -0.76 -0.42 12.38
N PHE A 47 0.37 0.27 12.48
CA PHE A 47 0.71 1.14 13.59
C PHE A 47 1.28 2.43 13.01
N MET A 48 0.59 3.55 13.21
CA MET A 48 0.90 4.86 12.64
C MET A 48 0.53 5.97 13.62
N GLU A 49 1.06 7.17 13.40
CA GLU A 49 0.60 8.37 14.08
C GLU A 49 -0.91 8.56 13.86
N GLY A 50 -1.66 8.66 14.95
CA GLY A 50 -3.10 8.84 14.90
C GLY A 50 -3.51 10.31 14.75
N GLY A 51 -4.70 10.54 14.22
CA GLY A 51 -5.32 11.86 14.10
C GLY A 51 -6.79 11.72 13.68
N GLN A 52 -7.61 12.74 13.89
CA GLN A 52 -9.03 12.68 13.50
C GLN A 52 -9.23 12.77 11.98
N THR A 53 -8.24 13.30 11.26
CA THR A 53 -8.30 13.69 9.85
C THR A 53 -7.31 12.94 8.96
N CYS A 54 -6.51 12.01 9.52
CA CYS A 54 -5.43 11.30 8.80
C CYS A 54 -4.48 12.25 8.04
N ASP A 55 -4.25 13.44 8.62
CA ASP A 55 -3.45 14.52 8.05
C ASP A 55 -1.97 14.44 8.41
N ALA A 56 -1.62 13.69 9.45
CA ALA A 56 -0.25 13.28 9.75
C ALA A 56 0.17 12.10 8.85
N ASP A 57 0.08 10.88 9.37
CA ASP A 57 0.42 9.65 8.63
C ASP A 57 -0.82 8.91 8.17
N TYR A 58 -0.78 8.33 6.96
CA TYR A 58 -1.87 7.54 6.43
C TYR A 58 -1.39 6.46 5.45
N VAL A 59 -2.24 5.44 5.26
CA VAL A 59 -2.17 4.51 4.14
C VAL A 59 -3.43 4.70 3.31
N GLU A 60 -3.26 4.93 2.02
CA GLU A 60 -4.35 5.08 1.07
C GLU A 60 -4.33 3.93 0.07
N VAL A 61 -5.50 3.30 -0.14
CA VAL A 61 -5.69 2.26 -1.16
C VAL A 61 -6.54 2.82 -2.28
N LYS A 62 -5.94 3.03 -3.45
CA LYS A 62 -6.62 3.54 -4.65
C LYS A 62 -6.85 2.42 -5.65
N SER A 63 -8.10 2.22 -6.06
CA SER A 63 -8.41 1.40 -7.23
C SER A 63 -8.09 2.20 -8.48
N ILE A 64 -7.12 1.72 -9.26
CA ILE A 64 -6.76 2.30 -10.55
C ILE A 64 -7.32 1.36 -11.61
N THR A 65 -8.60 1.51 -11.93
CA THR A 65 -9.15 0.90 -13.13
C THR A 65 -8.77 1.79 -14.29
N SER A 66 -7.95 1.26 -15.21
CA SER A 66 -7.99 1.75 -16.58
C SER A 66 -9.35 1.33 -17.13
N ASP A 67 -10.35 2.19 -16.95
CA ASP A 67 -11.57 2.11 -17.73
C ASP A 67 -11.16 2.39 -19.18
N ILE A 68 -10.68 1.35 -19.86
CA ILE A 68 -10.63 1.34 -21.32
C ILE A 68 -12.09 1.18 -21.75
N LEU A 69 -12.69 2.30 -22.14
CA LEU A 69 -13.63 2.32 -23.26
C LEU A 69 -12.81 2.50 -24.54
#